data_AF-A0AAV5FIM2-F1
#
_entry.id   AF-A0AAV5FIM2-F1
#
_cell.length_a   1.000
_cell.length_b   1.000
_cell.length_c   1.000
_cell.angle_alpha   90.00
_cell.angle_beta   90.00
_cell.angle_gamma   90.00
#
_symmetry.space_group_name_H-M   'P 1'
#
loop_
_entity.id
_entity.type
_entity.pdbx_description
1 polymer ?
#
loop_
_entity_poly.entity_id
_entity_poly.type
_entity_poly.pdbx_seq_one_letter_code
_entity_poly.pdbx_strand_id
1 'polypeptide(L)'
;MINNIHNLFPCGLQHFPCSYLGVPLSLHKLSKTDLQPLVDRVGDCLPTWKSSLFNRAGRVALTKSTLSAIPIHTSIAIGLPPWTIKTINKFRKAFIWTGTKTVSNGKCLVAWRKVCRPSDMGGLGIPDLNLLGFALRLQW
;
A
#
# COMPACT_ATOMS: atom_id res chain seq x y z
N MET A 1 25.13 23.91 18.14
CA MET A 1 23.76 23.56 18.58
C MET A 1 23.50 22.05 18.49
N ILE A 2 23.79 21.39 17.37
CA ILE A 2 23.60 19.92 17.18
C ILE A 2 24.41 19.08 18.20
N ASN A 3 25.65 19.46 18.51
CA ASN A 3 26.50 18.73 19.47
C ASN A 3 25.98 18.73 20.92
N ASN A 4 25.18 19.71 21.34
CA ASN A 4 24.58 19.71 22.69
C ASN A 4 23.41 18.73 22.81
N ILE A 5 22.68 18.47 21.72
CA ILE A 5 21.54 17.54 21.70
C ILE A 5 22.05 16.09 21.77
N HIS A 6 23.19 15.80 21.15
CA HIS A 6 23.81 14.47 21.19
C HIS A 6 24.25 14.05 22.61
N ASN A 7 24.57 15.01 23.47
CA ASN A 7 24.90 14.73 24.88
C ASN A 7 23.66 14.44 25.73
N LEU A 8 22.47 14.89 25.30
CA LEU A 8 21.19 14.67 25.99
C LEU A 8 20.49 13.38 25.54
N PHE A 9 20.68 12.98 24.27
CA PHE A 9 20.12 11.75 23.72
C PHE A 9 21.21 10.96 22.98
N PRO A 10 21.56 9.75 23.46
CA PRO A 10 22.52 8.87 22.79
C PRO A 10 21.88 8.18 21.57
N CYS A 11 21.40 8.95 20.60
CA CYS A 11 20.84 8.46 19.36
C CYS A 11 21.72 8.83 18.17
N GLY A 12 21.92 7.87 17.27
CA GLY A 12 22.73 8.05 16.06
C GLY A 12 22.07 9.05 15.10
N LEU A 13 22.83 10.07 14.69
CA LEU A 13 22.40 11.00 13.65
C LEU A 13 22.41 10.29 12.29
N GLN A 14 21.26 10.26 11.63
CA GLN A 14 21.13 9.71 10.29
C GLN A 14 20.89 10.84 9.28
N HIS A 15 21.63 10.81 8.18
CA HIS A 15 21.45 11.75 7.08
C HIS A 15 20.37 11.24 6.12
N PHE A 16 19.61 12.17 5.53
CA PHE A 16 18.65 11.84 4.48
C PHE A 16 19.38 11.51 3.17
N PRO A 17 18.87 10.58 2.35
CA PRO A 17 17.66 9.78 2.55
C PRO A 17 17.87 8.64 3.56
N CYS A 18 16.91 8.45 4.48
CA CYS A 18 16.93 7.39 5.48
C CYS A 18 15.61 6.61 5.49
N SER A 19 15.60 5.43 6.11
CA SER A 19 14.39 4.62 6.28
C SER A 19 13.99 4.63 7.74
N TYR A 20 12.77 5.08 8.04
CA TYR A 20 12.21 5.07 9.38
C TYR A 20 10.96 4.20 9.40
N LEU A 21 10.93 3.20 10.28
CA LEU A 21 9.84 2.22 10.37
C LEU A 21 9.46 1.58 9.03
N GLY A 22 10.44 1.41 8.14
CA GLY A 22 10.25 0.84 6.81
C GLY A 22 9.57 1.76 5.79
N VAL A 23 9.49 3.07 6.08
CA VAL A 23 9.09 4.14 5.15
C VAL A 23 10.32 4.96 4.75
N PRO A 24 10.57 5.18 3.45
CA PRO A 24 11.66 6.03 3.01
C PRO A 24 11.33 7.51 3.31
N LEU A 25 12.20 8.15 4.06
CA LEU A 25 12.16 9.58 4.34
C LEU A 25 13.18 10.30 3.46
N SER A 26 12.72 11.35 2.78
CA SER A 26 13.55 12.20 1.94
C SER A 26 13.07 13.64 2.07
N LEU A 27 14.02 14.58 1.96
CA LEU A 27 13.73 16.01 1.90
C LEU A 27 13.16 16.42 0.53
N HIS A 28 13.36 15.58 -0.48
CA HIS A 28 12.85 15.77 -1.82
C HIS A 28 11.72 14.79 -2.14
N LYS A 29 11.00 15.08 -3.23
CA LYS A 29 9.98 14.16 -3.74
C LYS A 29 10.60 12.80 -4.04
N LEU A 30 10.04 11.75 -3.45
CA LEU A 30 10.54 10.38 -3.61
C LEU A 30 10.54 9.96 -5.08
N SER A 31 11.65 9.36 -5.49
CA SER A 31 11.81 8.80 -6.81
C SER A 31 11.01 7.52 -6.96
N LYS A 32 10.86 7.06 -8.20
CA LYS A 32 10.26 5.76 -8.50
C LYS A 32 11.03 4.63 -7.82
N THR A 33 12.37 4.73 -7.80
CA THR A 33 13.26 3.74 -7.18
C THR A 33 13.03 3.62 -5.68
N ASP A 34 12.78 4.74 -4.99
CA ASP A 34 12.57 4.74 -3.53
C ASP A 34 11.25 4.08 -3.13
N LEU A 35 10.24 4.17 -4.00
CA LEU A 35 8.91 3.59 -3.79
C LEU A 35 8.74 2.20 -4.40
N GLN A 36 9.69 1.74 -5.21
CA GLN A 36 9.66 0.40 -5.79
C GLN A 36 9.64 -0.71 -4.71
N PRO A 37 10.43 -0.63 -3.62
CA PRO A 37 10.36 -1.59 -2.52
C PRO A 37 8.97 -1.72 -1.88
N LEU A 38 8.18 -0.63 -1.84
CA LEU A 38 6.80 -0.68 -1.33
C LEU A 38 5.92 -1.54 -2.25
N VAL A 39 6.04 -1.33 -3.56
CA VAL A 39 5.28 -2.08 -4.56
C VAL A 39 5.69 -3.55 -4.54
N ASP A 40 6.97 -3.83 -4.42
CA ASP A 40 7.51 -5.18 -4.37
C ASP A 40 7.03 -5.90 -3.11
N ARG A 41 7.10 -5.26 -1.93
CA ARG A 41 6.57 -5.81 -0.67
C ARG A 41 5.11 -6.23 -0.78
N VAL A 42 4.27 -5.43 -1.44
CA VAL A 42 2.86 -5.80 -1.71
C VAL A 42 2.76 -6.96 -2.71
N GLY A 43 3.59 -6.93 -3.75
CA GLY A 43 3.63 -7.97 -4.78
C GLY A 43 4.14 -9.33 -4.28
N ASP A 44 4.98 -9.32 -3.24
CA ASP A 44 5.62 -10.51 -2.65
C ASP A 44 4.71 -11.22 -1.65
N CYS A 45 3.71 -10.53 -1.09
CA CYS A 45 2.65 -11.19 -0.32
C CYS A 45 1.82 -12.19 -1.16
N LEU A 46 1.70 -11.94 -2.47
CA LEU A 46 0.84 -12.72 -3.37
C LEU A 46 1.34 -14.16 -3.59
N PRO A 47 2.60 -14.42 -3.97
CA PRO A 47 3.10 -15.79 -4.11
C PRO A 47 3.15 -16.53 -2.76
N THR A 48 3.38 -15.83 -1.65
CA THR A 48 3.37 -16.43 -0.30
C THR A 48 1.99 -17.02 0.03
N TRP A 49 0.92 -16.33 -0.35
CA TRP A 49 -0.42 -16.87 -0.18
C TRP A 49 -0.75 -17.74 -1.38
N LYS A 50 -0.64 -19.06 -1.21
CA LYS A 50 -1.12 -20.07 -2.16
C LYS A 50 -2.60 -19.80 -2.48
N SER A 51 -2.85 -18.98 -3.50
CA SER A 51 -4.17 -18.39 -3.77
C SER A 51 -5.21 -19.42 -4.18
N SER A 52 -4.77 -20.60 -4.60
CA SER A 52 -5.59 -21.78 -4.86
C SER A 52 -6.27 -22.31 -3.61
N LEU A 53 -5.75 -22.04 -2.41
CA LEU A 53 -6.33 -22.47 -1.14
C LEU A 53 -7.48 -21.58 -0.67
N PHE A 54 -7.70 -20.42 -1.30
CA PHE A 54 -8.68 -19.44 -0.86
C PHE A 54 -9.83 -19.30 -1.85
N ASN A 55 -11.05 -19.34 -1.32
CA ASN A 55 -12.22 -18.89 -2.06
C ASN A 55 -12.17 -17.36 -2.28
N ARG A 56 -13.06 -16.83 -3.12
CA ARG A 56 -13.08 -15.39 -3.43
C ARG A 56 -13.25 -14.52 -2.18
N ALA A 57 -14.10 -14.91 -1.24
CA ALA A 57 -14.33 -14.16 -0.01
C ALA A 57 -13.05 -14.07 0.85
N GLY A 58 -12.31 -15.17 0.99
CA GLY A 58 -11.02 -15.20 1.68
C GLY A 58 -9.98 -14.31 1.00
N ARG A 59 -9.94 -14.29 -0.33
CA ARG A 59 -9.05 -13.37 -1.08
C ARG A 59 -9.42 -11.90 -0.86
N VAL A 60 -10.70 -11.57 -0.78
CA VAL A 60 -11.16 -10.21 -0.43
C VAL A 60 -10.78 -9.85 1.00
N ALA A 61 -10.97 -10.77 1.95
CA ALA A 61 -10.61 -10.56 3.35
C ALA A 61 -9.11 -10.26 3.51
N LEU A 62 -8.24 -11.08 2.90
CA LEU A 62 -6.79 -10.84 2.88
C LEU A 62 -6.45 -9.52 2.17
N THR A 63 -7.10 -9.20 1.06
CA THR A 63 -6.86 -7.92 0.39
C THR A 63 -7.16 -6.73 1.31
N LYS A 64 -8.22 -6.84 2.13
CA LYS A 64 -8.63 -5.80 3.06
C LYS A 64 -7.71 -5.73 4.29
N SER A 65 -7.29 -6.86 4.85
CA SER A 65 -6.50 -6.88 6.09
C SER A 65 -5.00 -6.62 5.85
N THR A 66 -4.40 -7.20 4.81
CA THR A 66 -2.94 -7.19 4.63
C THR A 66 -2.50 -6.36 3.42
N LEU A 67 -3.00 -6.63 2.21
CA LEU A 67 -2.61 -5.85 1.01
C LEU A 67 -3.01 -4.38 1.09
N SER A 68 -4.02 -4.07 1.90
CA SER A 68 -4.46 -2.70 2.18
C SER A 68 -3.64 -2.04 3.26
N ALA A 69 -3.31 -2.72 4.35
CA ALA A 69 -2.56 -2.16 5.46
C ALA A 69 -1.16 -1.66 5.05
N ILE A 70 -0.42 -2.41 4.23
CA ILE A 70 0.96 -2.08 3.83
C ILE A 70 1.07 -0.67 3.23
N PRO A 71 0.36 -0.33 2.13
CA PRO A 71 0.42 1.02 1.58
C PRO A 71 -0.34 2.05 2.39
N ILE A 72 -1.32 1.66 3.23
CA ILE A 72 -1.99 2.60 4.14
C ILE A 72 -0.98 3.14 5.15
N HIS A 73 -0.17 2.27 5.77
CA HIS A 73 0.89 2.67 6.68
C HIS A 73 1.83 3.69 6.05
N THR A 74 2.30 3.44 4.83
CA THR A 74 3.15 4.39 4.11
C THR A 74 2.40 5.68 3.73
N SER A 75 1.11 5.61 3.41
CA SER A 75 0.33 6.78 2.98
C SER A 75 0.04 7.81 4.08
N ILE A 76 0.15 7.40 5.36
CA ILE A 76 0.07 8.29 6.52
C ILE A 76 1.27 9.26 6.51
N ALA A 77 2.47 8.73 6.26
CA ALA A 77 3.70 9.52 6.29
C ALA A 77 3.95 10.30 4.99
N ILE A 78 3.60 9.73 3.82
CA ILE A 78 3.91 10.32 2.51
C ILE A 78 2.74 10.28 1.52
N GLY A 79 2.70 11.27 0.64
CA GLY A 79 1.80 11.30 -0.50
C GLY A 79 2.20 10.27 -1.57
N LEU A 80 1.51 9.14 -1.65
CA LEU A 80 1.78 8.12 -2.67
C LEU A 80 1.46 8.67 -4.08
N PRO A 81 2.39 8.56 -5.04
CA PRO A 81 2.15 9.04 -6.40
C PRO A 81 1.14 8.13 -7.14
N PRO A 82 0.43 8.65 -8.15
CA PRO A 82 -0.63 7.90 -8.83
C PRO A 82 -0.17 6.59 -9.46
N TRP A 83 1.08 6.50 -9.92
CA TRP A 83 1.60 5.27 -10.52
C TRP A 83 1.72 4.14 -9.49
N THR A 84 2.14 4.44 -8.26
CA THR A 84 2.27 3.46 -7.16
C THR A 84 0.90 2.90 -6.82
N ILE A 85 -0.09 3.78 -6.65
CA ILE A 85 -1.47 3.40 -6.34
C ILE A 85 -2.07 2.55 -7.46
N LYS A 86 -1.84 2.92 -8.73
CA LYS A 86 -2.30 2.13 -9.89
C LYS A 86 -1.69 0.73 -9.91
N THR A 87 -0.39 0.60 -9.65
CA THR A 87 0.30 -0.70 -9.63
C THR A 87 -0.18 -1.58 -8.48
N ILE A 88 -0.33 -1.02 -7.27
CA ILE A 88 -0.86 -1.75 -6.11
C ILE A 88 -2.30 -2.19 -6.37
N ASN A 89 -3.14 -1.33 -6.94
CA ASN A 89 -4.50 -1.70 -7.32
C ASN A 89 -4.53 -2.81 -8.37
N LYS A 90 -3.54 -2.88 -9.28
CA LYS A 90 -3.41 -3.99 -10.24
C LYS A 90 -3.17 -5.32 -9.52
N PHE A 91 -2.29 -5.35 -8.53
CA PHE A 91 -2.04 -6.53 -7.69
C PHE A 91 -3.28 -6.97 -6.92
N ARG A 92 -3.97 -6.03 -6.26
CA ARG A 92 -5.21 -6.34 -5.53
C ARG A 92 -6.29 -6.91 -6.43
N LYS A 93 -6.51 -6.31 -7.60
CA LYS A 93 -7.45 -6.83 -8.62
C LYS A 93 -7.09 -8.25 -9.03
N ALA A 94 -5.83 -8.48 -9.36
CA ALA A 94 -5.38 -9.77 -9.83
C ALA A 94 -5.57 -10.87 -8.78
N PHE A 95 -5.28 -10.54 -7.52
CA PHE A 95 -5.48 -11.45 -6.40
C PHE A 95 -6.95 -11.78 -6.15
N ILE A 96 -7.84 -10.78 -6.09
CA ILE A 96 -9.27 -11.01 -5.83
C ILE A 96 -9.90 -11.90 -6.90
N TRP A 97 -9.61 -11.62 -8.18
CA TRP A 97 -10.31 -12.25 -9.30
C TRP A 97 -9.67 -13.56 -9.75
N THR A 98 -8.34 -13.60 -9.88
CA THR A 98 -7.62 -14.76 -10.45
C THR A 98 -6.78 -15.48 -9.40
N GLY A 99 -6.45 -14.83 -8.27
CA GLY A 99 -5.50 -15.35 -7.29
C GLY A 99 -4.03 -15.22 -7.74
N THR A 100 -3.76 -14.59 -8.88
CA THR A 100 -2.40 -14.46 -9.43
C THR A 100 -1.87 -13.06 -9.26
N LYS A 101 -0.55 -12.87 -9.45
CA LYS A 101 0.09 -11.54 -9.44
C LYS A 101 -0.33 -10.65 -10.61
N THR A 102 -0.74 -11.26 -11.73
CA THR A 102 -1.18 -10.56 -12.94
C THR A 102 -2.60 -10.98 -13.33
N VAL A 103 -3.34 -10.07 -13.94
CA VAL A 103 -4.71 -10.32 -14.44
C VAL A 103 -4.77 -9.99 -15.91
N SER A 104 -5.29 -10.93 -16.71
CA SER A 104 -5.64 -10.70 -18.11
C SER A 104 -6.89 -9.82 -18.20
N ASN A 105 -6.95 -8.96 -19.21
CA ASN A 105 -8.15 -8.16 -19.49
C ASN A 105 -9.36 -9.10 -19.65
N GLY A 106 -10.48 -8.80 -18.98
CA GLY A 106 -11.71 -9.59 -19.00
C GLY A 106 -11.97 -10.47 -17.76
N LYS A 107 -10.97 -10.74 -16.90
CA LYS A 107 -11.19 -11.54 -15.67
C LYS A 107 -11.79 -10.74 -14.49
N CYS A 108 -11.77 -9.41 -14.57
CA CYS A 108 -12.35 -8.56 -13.54
C CYS A 108 -13.87 -8.41 -13.79
N LEU A 109 -14.69 -9.04 -12.95
CA LEU A 109 -16.16 -9.00 -13.12
C LEU A 109 -16.78 -7.64 -12.76
N VAL A 110 -16.13 -6.87 -11.87
CA VAL A 110 -16.68 -5.62 -11.33
C VAL A 110 -15.66 -4.50 -11.47
N ALA A 111 -16.13 -3.32 -11.87
CA ALA A 111 -15.32 -2.11 -11.94
C ALA A 111 -14.72 -1.77 -10.56
N TRP A 112 -13.44 -1.38 -10.54
CA TRP A 112 -12.71 -1.15 -9.29
C TRP A 112 -13.37 -0.10 -8.39
N ARG A 113 -13.92 0.97 -8.97
CA ARG A 113 -14.63 2.00 -8.20
C ARG A 113 -15.85 1.44 -7.46
N LYS A 114 -16.52 0.43 -8.00
CA LYS A 114 -17.65 -0.25 -7.35
C LYS A 114 -17.16 -1.23 -6.28
N VAL A 115 -16.04 -1.91 -6.54
CA VAL A 115 -15.37 -2.80 -5.56
C VAL A 115 -14.98 -2.04 -4.29
N CYS A 116 -14.51 -0.80 -4.40
CA CYS A 116 -14.11 0.00 -3.24
C CYS A 116 -15.28 0.56 -2.40
N ARG A 117 -16.53 0.46 -2.87
CA ARG A 117 -17.68 0.96 -2.10
C ARG A 117 -17.89 0.12 -0.84
N PRO A 118 -18.50 0.68 0.22
CA PRO A 118 -18.95 -0.10 1.37
C PRO A 118 -19.82 -1.29 0.97
N SER A 119 -19.79 -2.34 1.77
CA SER A 119 -20.61 -3.54 1.53
C SER A 119 -22.11 -3.22 1.50
N ASP A 120 -22.55 -2.26 2.33
CA ASP A 120 -23.93 -1.78 2.38
C ASP A 120 -24.38 -1.11 1.08
N MET A 121 -23.43 -0.59 0.29
CA MET A 121 -23.68 0.03 -1.02
C MET A 121 -23.40 -0.93 -2.19
N GLY A 122 -23.36 -2.24 -1.94
CA GLY A 122 -23.12 -3.28 -2.94
C GLY A 122 -21.68 -3.35 -3.46
N GLY A 123 -20.71 -2.88 -2.67
CA GLY A 123 -19.27 -3.02 -2.91
C GLY A 123 -18.63 -4.15 -2.10
N LEU A 124 -17.29 -4.25 -2.16
CA LEU A 124 -16.51 -5.22 -1.37
C LEU A 124 -15.82 -4.58 -0.15
N GLY A 125 -16.01 -3.28 0.08
CA GLY A 125 -15.45 -2.57 1.23
C GLY A 125 -13.92 -2.49 1.24
N ILE A 126 -13.28 -2.55 0.06
CA ILE A 126 -11.83 -2.38 -0.08
C ILE A 126 -11.50 -0.88 -0.07
N PRO A 127 -10.55 -0.42 0.75
CA PRO A 127 -10.24 1.00 0.84
C PRO A 127 -9.65 1.55 -0.47
N ASP A 128 -10.19 2.69 -0.93
CA ASP A 128 -9.58 3.45 -2.01
C ASP A 128 -8.35 4.20 -1.49
N LEU A 129 -7.16 3.81 -1.96
CA LEU A 129 -5.90 4.37 -1.50
C LEU A 129 -5.72 5.85 -1.82
N ASN A 130 -6.36 6.37 -2.88
CA ASN A 130 -6.26 7.80 -3.17
C ASN A 130 -7.02 8.59 -2.11
N LEU A 131 -8.29 8.22 -1.90
CA LEU A 131 -9.18 8.91 -0.96
C LEU A 131 -8.70 8.73 0.47
N LEU A 132 -8.40 7.49 0.88
CA LEU A 132 -7.95 7.19 2.23
C LEU A 132 -6.59 7.82 2.52
N GLY A 133 -5.64 7.74 1.57
CA GLY A 133 -4.34 8.39 1.74
C GLY A 133 -4.48 9.92 1.87
N PHE A 134 -5.37 10.54 1.09
CA PHE A 134 -5.66 11.97 1.23
C PHE A 134 -6.27 12.30 2.59
N ALA A 135 -7.30 11.56 3.01
CA ALA A 135 -7.97 11.76 4.30
C ALA A 135 -7.01 11.60 5.49
N LEU A 136 -6.16 10.58 5.48
CA LEU A 136 -5.19 10.33 6.57
C LEU A 136 -4.16 11.45 6.71
N ARG A 137 -3.79 12.11 5.62
CA ARG A 137 -2.87 13.25 5.66
C ARG A 137 -3.53 14.56 6.07
N LEU A 138 -4.85 14.68 5.92
CA LEU A 138 -5.62 15.83 6.39
C LEU A 138 -5.91 15.80 7.90
N GLN A 139 -5.64 14.67 8.57
CA GLN A 139 -5.92 14.51 9.99
C GLN A 139 -5.00 15.39 10.88
N TRP A 140 -3.91 15.90 10.32
CA TRP A 140 -2.87 16.69 11.00
C TRP A 140 -2.71 18.03 10.30
#